data_AF-O17184-F1
#
_entry.id   AF-O17184-F1
#
_cell.length_a   1.000
_cell.length_b   1.000
_cell.length_c   1.000
_cell.angle_alpha   90.00
_cell.angle_beta   90.00
_cell.angle_gamma   90.00
#
_symmetry.space_group_name_H-M   'P 1'
#
loop_
_entity.id
_entity.type
_entity.pdbx_description
1 polymer ?
#
loop_
_entity_poly.entity_id
_entity_poly.type
_entity_poly.pdbx_seq_one_letter_code
_entity_poly.pdbx_strand_id
1 'polypeptide(L)'
;MSRNQLLESSQVEEIDMWEILKNSSNVLRDYYDMGNFKISGNKEKLVALTGMSDRQIELHLQKYRREDKKNGVIIPKSVYTPEQHAVLREGFEHCSWLSKSTLNKLASESGLTRTQVSTWFSKERRVRAGKKSKRSKKIVKTETPAFVLSYQPLEQFLQKQAGEKTRQLVYFSIENILSQNFPRKN
;
A
#
# COMPACT_ATOMS: atom_id res chain seq x y z
N MET A 1 17.88 0.04 51.20
CA MET A 1 16.95 -0.66 50.27
C MET A 1 17.61 -0.67 48.90
N SER A 2 17.82 -1.86 48.33
CA SER A 2 18.67 -2.05 47.15
C SER A 2 18.08 -1.36 45.92
N ARG A 3 18.95 -0.69 45.16
CA ARG A 3 18.73 0.15 43.97
C ARG A 3 17.98 -0.51 42.78
N ASN A 4 17.47 -1.73 42.95
CA ASN A 4 16.84 -2.52 41.91
C ASN A 4 15.29 -2.45 41.90
N GLN A 5 14.66 -1.57 42.68
CA GLN A 5 13.20 -1.30 42.54
C GLN A 5 12.87 -0.12 41.62
N LEU A 6 13.86 0.68 41.19
CA LEU A 6 13.61 1.91 40.42
C LEU A 6 13.63 1.72 38.89
N LEU A 7 14.09 0.58 38.37
CA LEU A 7 14.09 0.32 36.91
C LEU A 7 12.81 -0.35 36.40
N GLU A 8 11.96 -0.89 37.26
CA GLU A 8 10.76 -1.62 36.81
C GLU A 8 9.62 -0.68 36.41
N SER A 9 9.62 0.56 36.90
CA SER A 9 8.65 1.60 36.52
C SER A 9 8.92 2.24 35.15
N SER A 10 10.02 1.89 34.48
CA SER A 10 10.35 2.38 33.13
C SER A 10 9.83 1.46 32.02
N GLN A 11 9.03 0.45 32.35
CA GLN A 11 8.05 -0.07 31.39
C GLN A 11 7.01 1.03 31.14
N VAL A 12 7.39 2.03 30.35
CA VAL A 12 6.45 2.86 29.61
C VAL A 12 5.64 1.84 28.84
N GLU A 13 4.46 1.47 29.35
CA GLU A 13 3.56 0.60 28.64
C GLU A 13 3.27 1.32 27.32
N GLU A 14 3.91 0.84 26.26
CA GLU A 14 3.62 1.27 24.90
C GLU A 14 2.15 0.95 24.72
N ILE A 15 1.31 1.98 24.88
CA ILE A 15 -0.14 1.87 24.85
C ILE A 15 -0.45 1.15 23.55
N ASP A 16 -1.08 -0.03 23.65
CA ASP A 16 -1.43 -0.80 22.47
C ASP A 16 -2.18 0.14 21.54
N MET A 17 -1.69 0.28 20.31
CA MET A 17 -2.24 1.16 19.28
C MET A 17 -3.78 1.10 19.24
N TRP A 18 -4.33 -0.09 19.47
CA TRP A 18 -5.77 -0.33 19.53
C TRP A 18 -6.49 0.36 20.68
N GLU A 19 -5.87 0.53 21.84
CA GLU A 19 -6.45 1.30 22.96
C GLU A 19 -6.51 2.80 22.65
N ILE A 20 -5.52 3.32 21.90
CA ILE A 20 -5.58 4.70 21.40
C ILE A 20 -6.73 4.84 20.41
N LEU A 21 -6.84 3.90 19.46
CA LEU A 21 -7.85 3.95 18.41
C LEU A 21 -9.29 3.75 18.91
N LYS A 22 -9.51 3.04 20.02
CA LYS A 22 -10.85 2.91 20.63
C LYS A 22 -11.42 4.25 21.09
N ASN A 23 -10.55 5.17 21.51
CA ASN A 23 -10.93 6.50 22.01
C ASN A 23 -10.79 7.59 20.94
N SER A 24 -10.39 7.21 19.73
CA SER A 24 -10.17 8.15 18.63
C SER A 24 -11.49 8.63 18.04
N SER A 25 -11.60 9.95 17.84
CA SER A 25 -12.70 10.55 17.07
C SER A 25 -12.56 10.30 15.56
N ASN A 26 -11.36 9.95 15.09
CA ASN A 26 -11.06 9.67 13.68
C ASN A 26 -10.10 8.50 13.55
N VAL A 27 -10.62 7.31 13.84
CA VAL A 27 -9.87 6.04 13.87
C VAL A 27 -8.98 5.84 12.63
N LEU A 28 -9.49 6.14 11.43
CA LEU A 28 -8.73 5.91 10.20
C LEU A 28 -7.59 6.90 9.98
N ARG A 29 -7.76 8.15 10.42
CA ARG A 29 -6.70 9.16 10.36
C ARG A 29 -5.62 8.84 11.37
N ASP A 30 -5.98 8.56 12.61
CA ASP A 30 -5.01 8.22 13.66
C ASP A 30 -4.27 6.93 13.32
N TYR A 31 -4.96 5.91 12.81
CA TYR A 31 -4.32 4.68 12.31
C TYR A 31 -3.30 4.96 11.20
N TYR A 32 -3.65 5.85 10.27
CA TYR A 32 -2.77 6.27 9.17
C TYR A 32 -1.56 7.04 9.68
N ASP A 33 -1.76 8.00 10.58
CA ASP A 33 -0.72 8.85 11.16
C ASP A 33 0.23 8.06 12.08
N MET A 34 -0.25 6.95 12.68
CA MET A 34 0.57 5.92 13.36
C MET A 34 1.43 5.09 12.38
N GLY A 35 1.53 5.48 11.11
CA GLY A 35 2.35 4.83 10.09
C GLY A 35 1.70 3.61 9.44
N ASN A 36 0.42 3.33 9.73
CA ASN A 36 -0.28 2.19 9.15
C ASN A 36 -1.01 2.57 7.86
N PHE A 37 -0.25 2.76 6.80
CA PHE A 37 -0.78 3.26 5.51
C PHE A 37 -1.66 2.25 4.75
N LYS A 38 -1.84 1.01 5.25
CA LYS A 38 -2.57 -0.09 4.61
C LYS A 38 -3.37 -0.88 5.63
N ILE A 39 -4.50 -1.46 5.21
CA ILE A 39 -5.34 -2.30 6.08
C ILE A 39 -4.59 -3.57 6.53
N SER A 40 -4.01 -4.32 5.58
CA SER A 40 -3.26 -5.55 5.86
C SER A 40 -3.99 -6.51 6.83
N GLY A 41 -3.32 -7.01 7.87
CA GLY A 41 -3.89 -7.89 8.89
C GLY A 41 -4.84 -7.20 9.88
N ASN A 42 -5.03 -5.88 9.78
CA ASN A 42 -5.81 -5.09 10.72
C ASN A 42 -7.28 -4.90 10.30
N LYS A 43 -7.67 -5.50 9.18
CA LYS A 43 -9.01 -5.40 8.58
C LYS A 43 -10.14 -5.57 9.59
N GLU A 44 -10.18 -6.69 10.28
CA GLU A 44 -11.29 -7.05 11.19
C GLU A 44 -11.43 -6.04 12.32
N LYS A 45 -10.30 -5.58 12.89
CA LYS A 45 -10.28 -4.59 13.96
C LYS A 45 -10.75 -3.22 13.48
N LEU A 46 -10.33 -2.79 12.29
CA LEU A 46 -10.76 -1.51 11.72
C LEU A 46 -12.26 -1.52 11.36
N VAL A 47 -12.76 -2.63 10.81
CA VAL A 47 -14.20 -2.81 10.56
C VAL A 47 -14.99 -2.69 11.86
N ALA A 48 -14.52 -3.34 12.94
CA ALA A 48 -15.17 -3.29 14.24
C ALA A 48 -15.19 -1.88 14.86
N LEU A 49 -14.11 -1.10 14.73
CA LEU A 49 -14.02 0.25 15.31
C LEU A 49 -14.76 1.31 14.50
N THR A 50 -14.82 1.17 13.17
CA THR A 50 -15.36 2.22 12.29
C THR A 50 -16.79 1.94 11.82
N GLY A 51 -17.26 0.69 11.91
CA GLY A 51 -18.50 0.26 11.28
C GLY A 51 -18.46 0.28 9.74
N MET A 52 -17.30 0.56 9.14
CA MET A 52 -17.12 0.64 7.69
C MET A 52 -16.73 -0.72 7.12
N SER A 53 -17.12 -1.00 5.88
CA SER A 53 -16.60 -2.15 5.13
C SER A 53 -15.11 -1.99 4.83
N ASP A 54 -14.41 -3.12 4.65
CA ASP A 54 -13.00 -3.16 4.19
C ASP A 54 -12.77 -2.27 2.96
N ARG A 55 -13.73 -2.26 2.02
CA ARG A 55 -13.65 -1.43 0.82
C ARG A 55 -13.69 0.07 1.16
N GLN A 56 -14.60 0.49 2.02
CA GLN A 56 -14.70 1.89 2.45
C GLN A 56 -13.41 2.32 3.17
N ILE A 57 -12.94 1.49 4.10
CA ILE A 57 -11.68 1.76 4.82
C ILE A 57 -10.52 1.91 3.83
N GLU A 58 -10.41 1.03 2.83
CA GLU A 58 -9.29 1.09 1.88
C GLU A 58 -9.39 2.32 0.99
N LEU A 59 -10.61 2.75 0.64
CA LEU A 59 -10.84 4.00 -0.09
C LEU A 59 -10.41 5.23 0.74
N HIS A 60 -10.70 5.24 2.06
CA HIS A 60 -10.24 6.28 2.96
C HIS A 60 -8.71 6.33 3.05
N LEU A 61 -8.06 5.18 3.30
CA LEU A 61 -6.59 5.13 3.33
C LEU A 61 -5.99 5.49 1.96
N GLN A 62 -6.59 5.05 0.86
CA GLN A 62 -6.15 5.44 -0.49
C GLN A 62 -6.26 6.95 -0.71
N LYS A 63 -7.30 7.60 -0.18
CA LYS A 63 -7.47 9.05 -0.24
C LYS A 63 -6.32 9.75 0.52
N TYR A 64 -6.03 9.35 1.76
CA TYR A 64 -4.92 9.91 2.52
C TYR A 64 -3.58 9.72 1.80
N ARG A 65 -3.35 8.52 1.23
CA ARG A 65 -2.13 8.27 0.44
C ARG A 65 -2.02 9.17 -0.80
N ARG A 66 -3.15 9.49 -1.44
CA ARG A 66 -3.18 10.38 -2.61
C ARG A 66 -2.92 11.83 -2.20
N GLU A 67 -3.49 12.26 -1.08
CA GLU A 67 -3.31 13.58 -0.51
C GLU A 67 -1.85 13.82 -0.11
N ASP A 68 -1.26 12.89 0.64
CA ASP A 68 0.17 12.93 0.98
C ASP A 68 1.05 13.01 -0.26
N LYS A 69 0.77 12.17 -1.27
CA LYS A 69 1.50 12.23 -2.54
C LYS A 69 1.35 13.58 -3.24
N LYS A 70 0.16 14.19 -3.21
CA LYS A 70 -0.09 15.53 -3.77
C LYS A 70 0.68 16.60 -3.00
N ASN A 71 0.80 16.44 -1.69
CA ASN A 71 1.54 17.33 -0.79
C ASN A 71 3.06 17.06 -0.78
N GLY A 72 3.57 16.15 -1.64
CA GLY A 72 4.99 15.81 -1.73
C GLY A 72 5.48 14.86 -0.64
N VAL A 73 4.61 14.36 0.23
CA VAL A 73 4.95 13.37 1.27
C VAL A 73 5.18 12.01 0.60
N ILE A 74 6.40 11.49 0.75
CA ILE A 74 6.76 10.18 0.20
C ILE A 74 6.30 9.10 1.18
N ILE A 75 5.23 8.40 0.80
CA ILE A 75 4.76 7.25 1.57
C ILE A 75 5.73 6.09 1.35
N PRO A 76 6.37 5.60 2.42
CA PRO A 76 7.40 4.60 2.28
C PRO A 76 6.80 3.28 1.78
N LYS A 77 7.31 2.80 0.63
CA LYS A 77 6.89 1.51 0.05
C LYS A 77 7.17 0.34 1.01
N SER A 78 8.25 0.47 1.77
CA SER A 78 8.63 -0.37 2.90
C SER A 78 8.42 0.46 4.16
N VAL A 79 7.45 0.10 5.00
CA VAL A 79 6.98 0.91 6.14
C VAL A 79 8.08 1.20 7.18
N TYR A 80 9.20 0.47 7.14
CA TYR A 80 10.23 0.49 8.18
C TYR A 80 11.55 1.07 7.66
N THR A 81 12.22 1.85 8.51
CA THR A 81 13.56 2.40 8.25
C THR A 81 14.63 1.30 8.20
N PRO A 82 15.81 1.53 7.60
CA PRO A 82 16.90 0.57 7.60
C PRO A 82 17.28 0.07 9.01
N GLU A 83 17.27 0.98 9.99
CA GLU A 83 17.58 0.71 11.40
C GLU A 83 16.52 -0.22 12.01
N GLN A 84 15.24 0.05 11.76
CA GLN A 84 14.14 -0.81 12.19
C GLN A 84 14.22 -2.20 11.55
N HIS A 85 14.59 -2.29 10.26
CA HIS A 85 14.82 -3.58 9.61
C HIS A 85 15.99 -4.34 10.22
N ALA A 86 17.05 -3.65 10.67
CA ALA A 86 18.19 -4.29 11.32
C ALA A 86 17.74 -4.97 12.63
N VAL A 87 17.05 -4.24 13.50
CA VAL A 87 16.49 -4.78 14.77
C VAL A 87 15.55 -5.95 14.51
N LEU A 88 14.61 -5.81 13.56
CA LEU A 88 13.67 -6.87 13.24
C LEU A 88 14.35 -8.12 12.67
N ARG A 89 15.37 -7.95 11.83
CA ARG A 89 16.12 -9.05 11.22
C ARG A 89 16.94 -9.81 12.26
N GLU A 90 17.66 -9.09 13.12
CA GLU A 90 18.40 -9.69 14.24
C GLU A 90 17.47 -10.49 15.14
N GLY A 91 16.34 -9.89 15.55
CA GLY A 91 15.32 -10.58 16.34
C GLY A 91 14.76 -11.83 15.66
N PHE A 92 14.58 -11.79 14.33
CA PHE A 92 14.08 -12.92 13.55
C PHE A 92 15.07 -14.06 13.42
N GLU A 93 16.36 -13.74 13.26
CA GLU A 93 17.45 -14.70 13.19
C GLU A 93 17.59 -15.44 14.52
N HIS A 94 17.43 -14.73 15.64
CA HIS A 94 17.42 -15.35 16.96
C HIS A 94 16.15 -16.18 17.20
N CYS A 95 14.98 -15.66 16.84
CA CYS A 95 13.72 -16.38 17.02
C CYS A 95 12.67 -15.98 15.97
N SER A 96 12.37 -16.87 15.02
CA SER A 96 11.39 -16.59 13.95
C SER A 96 9.93 -16.57 14.41
N TRP A 97 9.65 -16.94 15.67
CA TRP A 97 8.33 -16.96 16.31
C TRP A 97 8.34 -16.12 17.57
N LEU A 98 7.52 -15.06 17.61
CA LEU A 98 7.55 -14.10 18.70
C LEU A 98 6.75 -14.59 19.90
N SER A 99 7.41 -14.66 21.06
CA SER A 99 6.73 -14.72 22.36
C SER A 99 6.18 -13.33 22.74
N LYS A 100 5.28 -13.24 23.73
CA LYS A 100 4.77 -11.93 24.22
C LYS A 100 5.91 -11.01 24.69
N SER A 101 6.89 -11.57 25.41
CA SER A 101 8.05 -10.83 25.91
C SER A 101 8.95 -10.35 24.77
N THR A 102 9.31 -11.24 23.85
CA THR A 102 10.14 -10.90 22.67
C THR A 102 9.47 -9.86 21.78
N LEU A 103 8.15 -9.97 21.59
CA LEU A 103 7.37 -9.01 20.84
C LEU A 103 7.44 -7.61 21.46
N ASN A 104 7.25 -7.51 22.77
CA ASN A 104 7.30 -6.23 23.50
C ASN A 104 8.71 -5.63 23.45
N LYS A 105 9.74 -6.45 23.64
CA LYS A 105 11.14 -6.04 23.52
C LYS A 105 11.44 -5.45 22.14
N LEU A 106 11.12 -6.17 21.07
CA LEU A 106 11.38 -5.71 19.70
C LEU A 106 10.55 -4.49 19.32
N ALA A 107 9.31 -4.39 19.81
CA ALA A 107 8.47 -3.21 19.62
C ALA A 107 9.14 -1.97 20.24
N SER A 108 9.60 -2.09 21.49
CA SER A 108 10.31 -1.04 22.21
C SER A 108 11.63 -0.65 21.52
N GLU A 109 12.44 -1.64 21.11
CA GLU A 109 13.74 -1.42 20.48
C GLU A 109 13.64 -0.81 19.07
N SER A 110 12.60 -1.15 18.31
CA SER A 110 12.40 -0.63 16.95
C SER A 110 11.53 0.64 16.90
N GLY A 111 10.89 1.01 18.02
CA GLY A 111 9.87 2.07 18.06
C GLY A 111 8.65 1.75 17.18
N LEU A 112 8.35 0.46 16.98
CA LEU A 112 7.24 -0.01 16.18
C LEU A 112 6.19 -0.64 17.08
N THR A 113 4.93 -0.47 16.70
CA THR A 113 3.83 -1.13 17.42
C THR A 113 3.98 -2.66 17.37
N ARG A 114 3.51 -3.34 18.42
CA ARG A 114 3.42 -4.81 18.47
C ARG A 114 2.76 -5.42 17.23
N THR A 115 1.76 -4.75 16.68
CA THR A 115 1.06 -5.18 15.46
C THR A 115 1.98 -5.13 14.23
N GLN A 116 2.76 -4.06 14.09
CA GLN A 116 3.73 -3.90 12.99
C GLN A 116 4.84 -4.96 13.07
N VAL A 117 5.42 -5.18 14.25
CA VAL A 117 6.45 -6.22 14.46
C VAL A 117 5.91 -7.60 14.09
N SER A 118 4.75 -7.99 14.64
CA SER A 118 4.10 -9.27 14.33
C SER A 118 3.82 -9.46 12.83
N THR A 119 3.36 -8.39 12.17
CA THR A 119 3.08 -8.38 10.72
C THR A 119 4.35 -8.56 9.91
N TRP A 120 5.44 -7.87 10.26
CA TRP A 120 6.73 -8.02 9.60
C TRP A 120 7.26 -9.45 9.75
N PHE A 121 7.23 -10.04 10.95
CA PHE A 121 7.68 -11.42 11.18
C PHE A 121 6.88 -12.43 10.37
N SER A 122 5.56 -12.25 10.31
CA SER A 122 4.68 -13.10 9.51
C SER A 122 4.97 -13.00 8.00
N LYS A 123 5.28 -11.80 7.51
CA LYS A 123 5.71 -11.58 6.13
C LYS A 123 7.09 -12.21 5.87
N GLU A 124 8.03 -12.05 6.78
CA GLU A 124 9.39 -12.57 6.65
C GLU A 124 9.41 -14.10 6.62
N ARG A 125 8.64 -14.77 7.49
CA ARG A 125 8.43 -16.23 7.42
C ARG A 125 7.90 -16.67 6.05
N ARG A 126 6.95 -15.94 5.46
CA ARG A 126 6.41 -16.26 4.12
C ARG A 126 7.45 -16.09 3.02
N VAL A 127 8.27 -15.05 3.10
CA VAL A 127 9.35 -14.79 2.14
C VAL A 127 10.38 -15.91 2.20
N ARG A 128 10.82 -16.28 3.41
CA ARG A 128 11.82 -17.35 3.62
C ARG A 128 11.28 -18.75 3.30
N ALA A 129 9.98 -19.01 3.49
CA ALA A 129 9.32 -20.23 3.05
C ALA A 129 9.20 -20.36 1.51
N GLY A 130 9.84 -19.48 0.73
CA GLY A 130 9.82 -19.53 -0.74
C GLY A 130 8.50 -19.08 -1.37
N LYS A 131 7.52 -18.61 -0.58
CA LYS A 131 6.25 -18.08 -1.10
C LYS A 131 6.47 -16.66 -1.65
N LYS A 132 7.26 -16.52 -2.72
CA LYS A 132 7.26 -15.29 -3.52
C LYS A 132 5.87 -15.17 -4.13
N SER A 133 5.10 -14.19 -3.66
CA SER A 133 3.93 -13.71 -4.40
C SER A 133 4.43 -13.40 -5.80
N LYS A 134 4.00 -14.21 -6.79
CA LYS A 134 4.22 -13.92 -8.20
C LYS A 134 3.46 -12.64 -8.51
N ARG A 135 4.05 -11.49 -8.21
CA ARG A 135 3.70 -10.25 -8.91
C ARG A 135 4.45 -10.31 -10.22
N SER A 136 4.03 -11.22 -11.10
CA SER A 136 4.33 -11.13 -12.51
C SER A 136 3.78 -9.79 -12.94
N LYS A 137 4.66 -8.77 -13.05
CA LYS A 137 4.37 -7.66 -13.92
C LYS A 137 4.21 -8.32 -15.28
N LYS A 138 2.97 -8.53 -15.74
CA LYS A 138 2.69 -8.60 -17.16
C LYS A 138 3.07 -7.22 -17.70
N ILE A 139 4.36 -6.99 -17.91
CA ILE A 139 4.77 -6.14 -19.01
C ILE A 139 4.31 -6.97 -20.19
N VAL A 140 3.17 -6.61 -20.76
CA VAL A 140 2.88 -7.00 -22.13
C VAL A 140 4.00 -6.34 -22.93
N LYS A 141 5.09 -7.07 -23.13
CA LYS A 141 5.97 -6.83 -24.25
C LYS A 141 5.09 -7.23 -25.44
N THR A 142 4.35 -6.28 -25.99
CA THR A 142 4.09 -6.36 -27.42
C THR A 142 5.48 -6.31 -28.02
N GLU A 143 5.97 -7.48 -28.40
CA GLU A 143 6.92 -7.57 -29.49
C GLU A 143 6.22 -6.82 -30.62
N THR A 144 6.54 -5.55 -30.79
CA THR A 144 6.53 -4.94 -32.10
C THR A 144 7.62 -5.70 -32.84
N PRO A 145 7.29 -6.69 -33.71
CA PRO A 145 8.30 -7.22 -34.60
C PRO A 145 8.89 -6.01 -35.32
N ALA A 146 10.21 -6.03 -35.49
CA ALA A 146 10.98 -5.01 -36.19
C ALA A 146 10.63 -5.00 -37.69
N PHE A 147 9.35 -4.80 -38.04
CA PHE A 147 8.96 -4.33 -39.35
C PHE A 147 9.41 -2.88 -39.42
N VAL A 148 10.63 -2.78 -39.92
CA VAL A 148 11.33 -1.57 -40.29
C VAL A 148 10.37 -0.57 -40.91
N LEU A 149 10.53 0.67 -40.46
CA LEU A 149 9.83 1.88 -40.86
C LEU A 149 9.84 2.11 -42.37
N SER A 150 9.02 1.37 -43.13
CA SER A 150 8.51 1.86 -44.41
C SER A 150 7.21 2.58 -44.13
N TYR A 151 7.33 3.86 -43.76
CA TYR A 151 6.19 4.77 -43.78
C TYR A 151 5.61 4.76 -45.20
N GLN A 152 4.45 4.13 -45.38
CA GLN A 152 3.60 4.38 -46.54
C GLN A 152 2.62 5.49 -46.13
N PRO A 153 2.66 6.67 -46.78
CA PRO A 153 1.80 7.80 -46.44
C PRO A 153 0.32 7.43 -46.46
N LEU A 154 -0.40 7.84 -45.41
CA LEU A 154 -1.79 7.49 -45.09
C LEU A 154 -2.80 7.84 -46.21
N GLU A 155 -2.44 8.75 -47.11
CA GLU A 155 -3.24 9.18 -48.26
C GLU A 155 -3.66 8.02 -49.17
N GLN A 156 -2.80 6.99 -49.30
CA GLN A 156 -3.12 5.86 -50.20
C GLN A 156 -4.26 4.98 -49.66
N PHE A 157 -4.53 5.03 -48.35
CA PHE A 157 -5.63 4.30 -47.71
C PHE A 157 -6.97 5.05 -47.74
N LEU A 158 -7.00 6.33 -48.12
CA LEU A 158 -8.23 7.12 -48.16
C LEU A 158 -8.98 7.02 -49.49
N GLN A 159 -8.39 6.48 -50.56
CA GLN A 159 -8.95 6.62 -51.91
C GLN A 159 -9.53 5.35 -52.56
N LYS A 160 -9.58 4.21 -51.87
CA LYS A 160 -10.31 3.04 -52.37
C LYS A 160 -11.14 2.45 -51.24
N GLN A 161 -12.43 2.23 -51.51
CA GLN A 161 -13.49 1.79 -50.59
C GLN A 161 -14.25 2.91 -49.88
N ALA A 162 -14.84 3.79 -50.69
CA ALA A 162 -16.17 4.32 -50.39
C ALA A 162 -17.12 3.14 -50.11
N GLY A 163 -17.33 2.77 -48.84
CA GLY A 163 -18.28 1.71 -48.48
C GLY A 163 -18.13 1.12 -47.09
N GLU A 164 -16.94 1.14 -46.49
CA GLU A 164 -16.74 0.49 -45.19
C GLU A 164 -16.53 1.50 -44.06
N LYS A 165 -17.42 1.40 -43.06
CA LYS A 165 -17.49 2.24 -41.87
C LYS A 165 -16.21 2.10 -41.05
N THR A 166 -15.17 2.84 -41.40
CA THR A 166 -13.95 2.95 -40.58
C THR A 166 -14.36 3.57 -39.25
N ARG A 167 -14.26 2.77 -38.19
CA ARG A 167 -14.45 3.21 -36.80
C ARG A 167 -13.37 4.24 -36.52
N GLN A 168 -13.70 5.52 -36.71
CA GLN A 168 -12.86 6.64 -36.29
C GLN A 168 -12.57 6.49 -34.80
N LEU A 169 -11.30 6.22 -34.48
CA LEU A 169 -10.81 6.24 -33.11
C LEU A 169 -10.79 7.69 -32.64
N VAL A 170 -11.90 8.15 -32.07
CA VAL A 170 -12.00 9.49 -31.50
C VAL A 170 -11.13 9.50 -30.24
N TYR A 171 -9.91 10.02 -30.37
CA TYR A 171 -9.00 10.17 -29.23
C TYR A 171 -9.69 11.02 -28.15
N PHE A 172 -9.68 10.52 -26.92
CA PHE A 172 -10.16 11.20 -25.72
C PHE A 172 -9.20 12.34 -25.31
N SER A 173 -9.03 13.32 -26.18
CA SER A 173 -8.53 14.65 -25.80
C SER A 173 -9.69 15.42 -25.16
N ILE A 174 -9.38 16.30 -24.20
CA ILE A 174 -10.38 17.11 -23.47
C ILE A 174 -11.26 17.87 -24.45
N GLU A 175 -10.67 18.39 -25.54
CA GLU A 175 -11.39 19.08 -26.61
C GLU A 175 -12.39 18.18 -27.36
N ASN A 176 -12.11 16.89 -27.50
CA ASN A 176 -13.01 15.94 -28.17
C ASN A 176 -14.20 15.52 -27.29
N ILE A 177 -14.03 15.49 -25.96
CA ILE A 177 -15.09 15.14 -25.01
C ILE A 177 -16.13 16.27 -24.92
N LEU A 178 -15.69 17.53 -25.09
CA LEU A 178 -16.55 18.71 -25.07
C LEU A 178 -17.21 19.00 -26.44
N SER A 179 -16.75 18.35 -27.50
CA SER A 179 -17.36 18.47 -28.83
C SER A 179 -18.81 17.97 -28.82
N GLN A 180 -19.70 18.71 -29.49
CA GLN A 180 -21.14 18.44 -29.55
C GLN A 180 -21.50 17.06 -30.14
N ASN A 181 -20.56 16.42 -30.83
CA ASN A 181 -20.74 15.10 -31.43
C ASN A 181 -20.39 13.93 -30.48
N PHE A 182 -19.99 14.20 -29.24
CA PHE A 182 -19.67 13.14 -28.28
C PHE A 182 -20.97 12.48 -27.75
N PRO A 183 -21.13 11.15 -27.86
CA PRO A 183 -22.38 10.49 -27.50
C PRO A 183 -22.66 10.60 -26.00
N ARG A 184 -23.65 11.42 -25.63
CA ARG A 184 -24.17 11.53 -24.26
C ARG A 184 -25.22 10.44 -24.08
N LYS A 185 -25.08 9.60 -23.05
CA LYS A 185 -26.11 8.63 -22.69
C LYS A 185 -27.31 9.38 -22.12
N ASN A 186 -28.48 9.21 -22.73
CA ASN A 186 -29.78 9.59 -22.13
C ASN A 186 -30.02 8.78 -20.86
#